data_AF-A0A9Q1JS77-F1
#
_entry.id   AF-A0A9Q1JS77-F1
#
_cell.length_a   1.000
_cell.length_b   1.000
_cell.length_c   1.000
_cell.angle_alpha   90.00
_cell.angle_beta   90.00
_cell.angle_gamma   90.00
#
_symmetry.space_group_name_H-M   'P 1'
#
loop_
_entity.id
_entity.type
_entity.pdbx_description
1 polymer ?
#
loop_
_entity_poly.entity_id
_entity_poly.type
_entity_poly.pdbx_seq_one_letter_code
_entity_poly.pdbx_strand_id
1 'polypeptide(L)'
;MSGGAHFVNDAGRVITVKWGDCVKRIGIDGSPEAIKEVIKSAFGLRTTRPFWLVDECGILRSIERDMPLGSYTVHLDEGLNIRIYLNNAADESPAGAEETTFYAEDDFRDFLQRCGFIALTDLSCCKHVLSISDLHHGEVYQGYKAPAKLARFRCESQPVRIKENDNQPIHKLAHMEVFAGSYAGWL
;
A
#
# COMPACT_ATOMS: atom_id res chain seq x y z
N MET A 1 34.08 2.52 -51.10
CA MET A 1 33.42 3.31 -50.03
C MET A 1 31.94 3.35 -50.36
N SER A 2 31.12 2.52 -49.71
CA SER A 2 29.67 2.67 -49.76
C SER A 2 29.16 2.58 -48.33
N GLY A 3 29.00 3.75 -47.71
CA GLY A 3 28.22 3.87 -46.48
C GLY A 3 26.75 3.75 -46.86
N GLY A 4 26.17 2.58 -46.62
CA GLY A 4 24.71 2.43 -46.62
C GLY A 4 24.17 3.26 -45.46
N ALA A 5 23.52 4.37 -45.77
CA ALA A 5 22.76 5.12 -44.80
C ALA A 5 21.68 4.19 -44.24
N HIS A 6 21.89 3.74 -43.01
CA HIS A 6 20.85 3.16 -42.19
C HIS A 6 19.84 4.29 -41.97
N PHE A 7 18.75 4.30 -42.75
CA PHE A 7 17.58 5.06 -42.37
C PHE A 7 17.03 4.38 -41.11
N VAL A 8 17.53 4.77 -39.95
CA VAL A 8 16.78 4.60 -38.72
C VAL A 8 15.53 5.42 -38.95
N ASN A 9 14.38 4.75 -39.10
CA ASN A 9 13.11 5.45 -38.99
C ASN A 9 13.09 6.04 -37.58
N ASP A 10 13.42 7.33 -37.45
CA ASP A 10 13.30 8.12 -36.22
C ASP A 10 11.83 8.37 -35.83
N ALA A 11 10.89 7.61 -36.40
CA ALA A 11 9.54 7.51 -35.91
C ALA A 11 9.60 6.68 -34.61
N GLY A 12 9.55 7.38 -33.47
CA GLY A 12 9.55 6.77 -32.15
C GLY A 12 8.59 5.58 -32.03
N ARG A 13 8.88 4.67 -31.11
CA ARG A 13 8.07 3.45 -30.93
C ARG A 13 6.71 3.82 -30.37
N VAL A 14 5.65 3.39 -31.05
CA VAL A 14 4.27 3.70 -30.68
C VAL A 14 3.44 2.43 -30.55
N ILE A 15 2.69 2.32 -29.45
CA ILE A 15 1.67 1.29 -29.25
C ILE A 15 0.26 1.88 -29.31
N THR A 16 -0.73 1.04 -29.57
CA THR A 16 -2.14 1.39 -29.44
C THR A 16 -2.63 0.91 -28.08
N VAL A 17 -3.21 1.80 -27.29
CA VAL A 17 -3.72 1.50 -25.95
C VAL A 17 -5.22 1.75 -25.92
N LYS A 18 -5.96 0.85 -25.29
CA LYS A 18 -7.41 0.89 -25.13
C LYS A 18 -7.77 0.96 -23.65
N TRP A 19 -8.75 1.78 -23.31
CA TRP A 19 -9.36 1.81 -22.00
C TRP A 19 -10.84 2.15 -22.13
N GLY A 20 -11.72 1.19 -21.79
CA GLY A 20 -13.13 1.25 -22.18
C GLY A 20 -13.28 1.42 -23.69
N ASP A 21 -14.08 2.42 -24.10
CA ASP A 21 -14.28 2.76 -25.52
C ASP A 21 -13.21 3.72 -26.08
N CYS A 22 -12.27 4.19 -25.24
CA CYS A 22 -11.23 5.12 -25.64
C CYS A 22 -10.00 4.38 -26.18
N VAL A 23 -9.51 4.82 -27.35
CA VAL A 23 -8.28 4.28 -27.96
C VAL A 23 -7.28 5.42 -28.21
N LYS A 24 -6.02 5.24 -27.78
CA LYS A 24 -4.96 6.24 -27.92
C LYS A 24 -3.66 5.62 -28.41
N ARG A 25 -2.89 6.40 -29.17
CA ARG A 25 -1.53 6.04 -29.61
C ARG A 25 -0.53 6.61 -28.61
N ILE A 26 0.30 5.75 -28.03
CA ILE A 26 1.23 6.10 -26.95
C ILE A 26 2.66 5.81 -27.38
N GLY A 27 3.54 6.79 -27.27
CA GLY A 27 4.98 6.61 -27.46
C GLY A 27 5.61 5.87 -26.28
N ILE A 28 6.50 4.92 -26.54
CA ILE A 28 7.13 4.06 -25.53
C ILE A 28 8.66 4.19 -25.47
N ASP A 29 9.22 5.26 -26.01
CA ASP A 29 10.68 5.46 -26.02
C ASP A 29 11.28 5.87 -24.65
N GLY A 30 10.44 6.16 -23.67
CA GLY A 30 10.83 6.58 -22.32
C GLY A 30 11.12 5.44 -21.33
N SER A 31 11.37 5.79 -20.07
CA SER A 31 11.45 4.80 -18.98
C SER A 31 10.08 4.19 -18.69
N PRO A 32 10.00 3.01 -18.04
CA PRO A 32 8.73 2.41 -17.59
C PRO A 32 7.81 3.40 -16.86
N GLU A 33 8.37 4.23 -15.98
CA GLU A 33 7.65 5.24 -15.21
C GLU A 33 7.11 6.36 -16.11
N ALA A 34 7.94 6.85 -17.04
CA ALA A 34 7.50 7.86 -18.01
C ALA A 34 6.37 7.32 -18.91
N ILE A 35 6.47 6.07 -19.36
CA ILE A 35 5.42 5.42 -20.15
C ILE A 35 4.13 5.32 -19.34
N LYS A 36 4.23 4.88 -18.07
CA LYS A 36 3.07 4.81 -17.16
C LYS A 36 2.39 6.17 -17.00
N GLU A 37 3.15 7.23 -16.77
CA GLU A 37 2.61 8.59 -16.61
C GLU A 37 2.01 9.15 -17.90
N VAL A 38 2.58 8.83 -19.06
CA VAL A 38 1.98 9.18 -20.36
C VAL A 38 0.65 8.46 -20.56
N ILE A 39 0.55 7.16 -20.23
CA ILE A 39 -0.72 6.42 -20.30
C ILE A 39 -1.74 7.06 -19.36
N LYS A 40 -1.39 7.28 -18.09
CA LYS A 40 -2.29 7.94 -17.12
C LYS A 40 -2.78 9.28 -17.63
N SER A 41 -1.86 10.13 -18.09
CA SER A 41 -2.18 11.47 -18.61
C SER A 41 -3.06 11.40 -19.85
N ALA A 42 -2.75 10.48 -20.77
CA ALA A 42 -3.51 10.30 -22.00
C ALA A 42 -4.96 9.92 -21.70
N PHE A 43 -5.21 9.02 -20.75
CA PHE A 43 -6.57 8.59 -20.39
C PHE A 43 -7.21 9.41 -19.27
N GLY A 44 -6.51 10.42 -18.73
CA GLY A 44 -7.01 11.20 -17.60
C GLY A 44 -7.14 10.40 -16.31
N LEU A 45 -6.35 9.33 -16.15
CA LEU A 45 -6.33 8.49 -14.95
C LEU A 45 -5.70 9.25 -13.78
N ARG A 46 -6.54 9.89 -12.97
CA ARG A 46 -6.12 10.57 -11.72
C ARG A 46 -6.14 9.60 -10.56
N THR A 47 -5.36 8.52 -10.64
CA THR A 47 -5.40 7.42 -9.68
C THR A 47 -4.01 6.96 -9.26
N THR A 48 -3.90 6.56 -7.99
CA THR A 48 -2.72 5.89 -7.43
C THR A 48 -2.79 4.37 -7.63
N ARG A 49 -3.91 3.85 -8.12
CA ARG A 49 -4.13 2.42 -8.36
C ARG A 49 -3.02 1.84 -9.24
N PRO A 50 -2.45 0.67 -8.87
CA PRO A 50 -1.67 -0.13 -9.79
C PRO A 50 -2.48 -0.41 -11.05
N PHE A 51 -1.79 -0.53 -12.18
CA PHE A 51 -2.41 -0.88 -13.45
C PHE A 51 -1.42 -1.64 -14.31
N TRP A 52 -1.96 -2.41 -15.26
CA TRP A 52 -1.18 -3.22 -16.17
C TRP A 52 -1.77 -3.21 -17.58
N LEU A 53 -0.97 -3.71 -18.53
CA LEU A 53 -1.37 -3.85 -19.92
C LEU A 53 -1.60 -5.33 -20.23
N VAL A 54 -2.67 -5.59 -20.98
CA VAL A 54 -2.98 -6.90 -21.55
C VAL A 54 -2.95 -6.77 -23.06
N ASP A 55 -2.22 -7.64 -23.76
CA ASP A 55 -2.17 -7.62 -25.23
C ASP A 55 -3.41 -8.25 -25.88
N GLU A 56 -3.44 -8.28 -27.21
CA GLU A 56 -4.54 -8.87 -27.99
C GLU A 56 -4.73 -10.38 -27.75
N CYS A 57 -3.71 -11.06 -27.25
CA CYS A 57 -3.76 -12.48 -26.89
C CYS A 57 -4.26 -12.72 -25.46
N GLY A 58 -4.59 -11.67 -24.71
CA GLY A 58 -4.97 -11.77 -23.31
C GLY A 58 -3.79 -11.96 -22.36
N ILE A 59 -2.56 -11.69 -22.81
CA ILE A 59 -1.35 -11.88 -22.01
C ILE A 59 -0.99 -10.59 -21.27
N LEU A 60 -0.74 -10.71 -19.97
CA LEU A 60 -0.20 -9.65 -19.13
C LEU A 60 1.21 -9.25 -19.60
N ARG A 61 1.43 -7.96 -19.83
CA ARG A 61 2.68 -7.42 -20.35
C ARG A 61 3.22 -6.36 -19.42
N SER A 62 4.54 -6.42 -19.16
CA SER A 62 5.22 -5.36 -18.43
C SER A 62 5.25 -4.08 -19.28
N ILE A 63 5.20 -2.94 -18.59
CA ILE A 63 5.23 -1.62 -19.23
C ILE A 63 6.69 -1.23 -19.36
N GLU A 64 7.28 -1.51 -20.51
CA GLU A 64 8.71 -1.30 -20.77
C GLU A 64 8.91 -0.79 -22.19
N ARG A 65 10.05 -0.13 -22.43
CA ARG A 65 10.39 0.43 -23.75
C ARG A 65 10.45 -0.62 -24.85
N ASP A 66 10.82 -1.85 -24.48
CA ASP A 66 11.02 -2.95 -25.41
C ASP A 66 9.76 -3.78 -25.67
N MET A 67 8.64 -3.49 -24.98
CA MET A 67 7.39 -4.22 -25.14
C MET A 67 6.94 -4.28 -26.62
N PRO A 68 6.35 -5.41 -27.07
CA PRO A 68 5.97 -5.59 -28.47
C PRO A 68 5.10 -4.45 -29.00
N LEU A 69 5.25 -4.09 -30.27
CA LEU A 69 4.35 -3.14 -30.87
C LEU A 69 3.01 -3.83 -31.15
N GLY A 70 1.89 -3.21 -30.75
CA GLY A 70 0.57 -3.83 -30.89
C GLY A 70 -0.52 -3.04 -30.17
N SER A 71 -1.71 -3.63 -30.10
CA SER A 71 -2.80 -3.13 -29.25
C SER A 71 -2.72 -3.72 -27.85
N TYR A 72 -2.99 -2.87 -26.87
CA TYR A 72 -3.04 -3.23 -25.46
C TYR A 72 -4.31 -2.67 -24.82
N THR A 73 -4.82 -3.35 -23.80
CA THR A 73 -5.91 -2.89 -22.95
C THR A 73 -5.35 -2.56 -21.57
N VAL A 74 -5.71 -1.39 -21.04
CA VAL A 74 -5.37 -0.99 -19.66
C VAL A 74 -6.35 -1.62 -18.70
N HIS A 75 -5.82 -2.30 -17.69
CA HIS A 75 -6.58 -2.79 -16.54
C HIS A 75 -6.08 -2.08 -15.28
N LEU A 76 -7.01 -1.52 -14.52
CA LEU A 76 -6.75 -0.95 -13.19
C LEU A 76 -6.95 -2.05 -12.15
N ASP A 77 -6.14 -2.00 -11.10
CA ASP A 77 -6.38 -2.81 -9.91
C ASP A 77 -7.73 -2.42 -9.28
N GLU A 78 -8.55 -3.44 -9.00
CA GLU A 78 -9.83 -3.28 -8.31
C GLU A 78 -9.60 -2.95 -6.83
N GLY A 79 -8.45 -3.35 -6.28
CA GLY A 79 -8.09 -3.17 -4.89
C GLY A 79 -8.85 -4.10 -3.95
N LEU A 80 -8.45 -4.06 -2.67
CA LEU A 80 -9.11 -4.79 -1.62
C LEU A 80 -10.19 -3.93 -0.97
N ASN A 81 -11.44 -4.27 -1.24
CA ASN A 81 -12.61 -3.61 -0.68
C ASN A 81 -13.05 -4.30 0.61
N ILE A 82 -13.18 -3.54 1.69
CA ILE A 82 -13.68 -4.03 2.99
C ILE A 82 -14.69 -3.04 3.56
N ARG A 83 -15.46 -3.49 4.56
CA ARG A 83 -16.36 -2.62 5.32
C ARG A 83 -15.82 -2.39 6.72
N ILE A 84 -15.80 -1.14 7.19
CA ILE A 84 -15.21 -0.78 8.48
C ILE A 84 -16.23 -0.03 9.32
N TYR A 85 -16.56 -0.57 10.50
CA TYR A 85 -17.32 0.16 11.52
C TYR A 85 -16.41 1.17 12.22
N LEU A 86 -16.64 2.45 11.94
CA LEU A 86 -16.03 3.57 12.65
C LEU A 86 -16.82 3.80 13.94
N ASN A 87 -16.51 3.05 15.00
CA ASN A 87 -17.22 3.18 16.27
C ASN A 87 -16.92 4.56 16.90
N ASN A 88 -17.76 5.56 16.63
CA ASN A 88 -17.83 6.78 17.41
C ASN A 88 -18.79 6.49 18.56
N ALA A 89 -18.27 6.40 19.78
CA ALA A 89 -19.08 6.29 20.98
C ALA A 89 -19.89 7.58 21.17
N ALA A 90 -21.02 7.70 20.45
CA ALA A 90 -22.03 8.73 20.64
C ALA A 90 -23.36 8.45 19.90
N ASP A 91 -23.37 7.71 18.78
CA ASP A 91 -24.61 7.46 18.04
C ASP A 91 -24.82 5.98 17.72
N GLU A 92 -25.83 5.40 18.37
CA GLU A 92 -26.37 4.07 18.12
C GLU A 92 -27.10 4.05 16.75
N SER A 93 -26.37 3.83 15.67
CA SER A 93 -26.97 3.44 14.39
C SER A 93 -26.17 2.30 13.73
N PRO A 94 -26.81 1.16 13.41
CA PRO A 94 -26.16 0.02 12.76
C PRO A 94 -25.86 0.26 11.26
N ALA A 95 -26.07 1.49 10.75
CA ALA A 95 -25.75 1.91 9.39
C ALA A 95 -24.30 2.43 9.19
N GLY A 96 -23.45 2.37 10.22
CA GLY A 96 -22.13 3.06 10.28
C GLY A 96 -20.91 2.32 9.73
N ALA A 97 -21.06 1.34 8.84
CA ALA A 97 -19.92 0.70 8.17
C ALA A 97 -19.57 1.47 6.89
N GLU A 98 -18.39 2.10 6.86
CA GLU A 98 -17.84 2.73 5.66
C GLU A 98 -17.15 1.68 4.78
N GLU A 99 -17.39 1.74 3.48
CA GLU A 99 -16.72 0.89 2.50
C GLU A 99 -15.40 1.56 2.09
N THR A 100 -14.30 0.85 2.30
CA THR A 100 -12.95 1.35 2.05
C THR A 100 -12.21 0.40 1.13
N THR A 101 -11.56 0.94 0.10
CA THR A 101 -10.70 0.18 -0.80
C THR A 101 -9.23 0.53 -0.56
N PHE A 102 -8.40 -0.49 -0.40
CA PHE A 102 -6.94 -0.36 -0.28
C PHE A 102 -6.24 -0.98 -1.49
N TYR A 103 -5.16 -0.36 -1.97
CA TYR A 103 -4.36 -0.88 -3.09
C TYR A 103 -2.95 -1.29 -2.67
N ALA A 104 -2.43 -0.68 -1.60
CA ALA A 104 -1.14 -1.01 -1.01
C ALA A 104 -1.19 -1.00 0.52
N GLU A 105 -0.19 -1.64 1.13
CA GLU A 105 0.02 -1.64 2.58
C GLU A 105 0.17 -0.22 3.15
N ASP A 106 0.76 0.71 2.38
CA ASP A 106 0.90 2.10 2.79
C ASP A 106 -0.45 2.82 2.89
N ASP A 107 -1.37 2.58 1.95
CA ASP A 107 -2.73 3.13 1.99
C ASP A 107 -3.46 2.69 3.27
N PHE A 108 -3.27 1.43 3.64
CA PHE A 108 -3.86 0.85 4.85
C PHE A 108 -3.28 1.47 6.12
N ARG A 109 -1.96 1.64 6.20
CA ARG A 109 -1.28 2.28 7.34
C ARG A 109 -1.68 3.74 7.48
N ASP A 110 -1.74 4.48 6.37
CA ASP A 110 -2.18 5.88 6.36
C ASP A 110 -3.63 6.02 6.81
N PHE A 111 -4.50 5.08 6.41
CA PHE A 111 -5.88 5.03 6.87
C PHE A 111 -5.97 4.81 8.39
N LEU A 112 -5.26 3.81 8.93
CA LEU A 112 -5.22 3.57 10.37
C LEU A 112 -4.77 4.82 11.13
N GLN A 113 -3.69 5.45 10.68
CA GLN A 113 -3.16 6.67 11.29
C GLN A 113 -4.15 7.83 11.25
N ARG A 114 -4.80 8.07 10.09
CA ARG A 114 -5.80 9.14 9.92
C ARG A 114 -7.02 8.95 10.83
N CYS A 115 -7.47 7.71 11.02
CA CYS A 115 -8.59 7.40 11.90
C CYS A 115 -8.19 7.24 13.39
N GLY A 116 -6.88 7.31 13.69
CA GLY A 116 -6.33 7.11 15.03
C GLY A 116 -6.47 5.67 15.53
N PHE A 117 -6.57 4.72 14.61
CA PHE A 117 -6.58 3.29 14.90
C PHE A 117 -5.14 2.76 14.95
N ILE A 118 -4.92 1.74 15.78
CA ILE A 118 -3.66 0.99 15.82
C ILE A 118 -3.76 -0.33 15.06
N ALA A 119 -4.97 -0.83 14.83
CA ALA A 119 -5.29 -2.04 14.09
C ALA A 119 -6.75 -2.00 13.64
N LEU A 120 -7.11 -2.91 12.73
CA LEU A 120 -8.50 -3.33 12.59
C LEU A 120 -8.75 -4.59 13.41
N THR A 121 -9.99 -4.85 13.79
CA THR A 121 -10.41 -6.09 14.44
C THR A 121 -11.41 -6.79 13.53
N ASP A 122 -11.12 -8.04 13.18
CA ASP A 122 -12.07 -8.93 12.52
C ASP A 122 -13.18 -9.32 13.51
N LEU A 123 -14.42 -8.99 13.18
CA LEU A 123 -15.58 -9.28 14.03
C LEU A 123 -15.98 -10.75 14.06
N SER A 124 -15.58 -11.53 13.05
CA SER A 124 -15.89 -12.96 12.98
C SER A 124 -15.03 -13.80 13.92
N CYS A 125 -13.77 -13.38 14.16
CA CYS A 125 -12.79 -14.17 14.92
C CYS A 125 -12.05 -13.40 16.02
N CYS A 126 -12.41 -12.13 16.26
CA CYS A 126 -11.82 -11.27 17.30
C CYS A 126 -10.30 -11.12 17.21
N LYS A 127 -9.72 -11.19 16.00
CA LYS A 127 -8.28 -11.00 15.77
C LYS A 127 -7.98 -9.58 15.31
N HIS A 128 -6.86 -9.05 15.78
CA HIS A 128 -6.34 -7.78 15.31
C HIS A 128 -5.54 -7.97 14.01
N VAL A 129 -5.88 -7.17 13.00
CA VAL A 129 -5.28 -7.14 11.68
C VAL A 129 -4.41 -5.89 11.55
N LEU A 130 -3.16 -6.11 11.19
CA LEU A 130 -2.12 -5.08 11.05
C LEU A 130 -1.56 -5.00 9.63
N SER A 131 -1.93 -5.92 8.74
CA SER A 131 -1.50 -5.93 7.34
C SER A 131 -2.68 -6.11 6.41
N ILE A 132 -2.56 -5.53 5.21
CA ILE A 132 -3.53 -5.73 4.12
C ILE A 132 -3.68 -7.20 3.73
N SER A 133 -2.63 -8.01 3.92
CA SER A 133 -2.60 -9.42 3.54
C SER A 133 -3.51 -10.30 4.39
N ASP A 134 -3.87 -9.83 5.59
CA ASP A 134 -4.75 -10.54 6.52
C ASP A 134 -6.22 -10.09 6.38
N LEU A 135 -6.50 -9.16 5.47
CA LEU A 135 -7.84 -8.67 5.17
C LEU A 135 -8.48 -9.48 4.03
N HIS A 136 -9.78 -9.68 4.09
CA HIS A 136 -10.54 -10.35 3.04
C HIS A 136 -11.59 -9.45 2.42
N HIS A 137 -11.78 -9.62 1.12
CA HIS A 137 -12.69 -8.82 0.33
C HIS A 137 -14.13 -8.97 0.81
N GLY A 138 -14.82 -7.86 1.04
CA GLY A 138 -16.21 -7.82 1.49
C GLY A 138 -16.44 -8.16 2.97
N GLU A 139 -15.39 -8.50 3.73
CA GLU A 139 -15.50 -8.71 5.17
C GLU A 139 -15.66 -7.41 5.95
N VAL A 140 -16.15 -7.54 7.18
CA VAL A 140 -16.46 -6.41 8.05
C VAL A 140 -15.52 -6.37 9.25
N TYR A 141 -14.87 -5.23 9.41
CA TYR A 141 -13.89 -4.98 10.45
C TYR A 141 -14.32 -3.82 11.35
N GLN A 142 -13.72 -3.75 12.53
CA GLN A 142 -13.91 -2.64 13.47
C GLN A 142 -12.58 -1.94 13.75
N GLY A 143 -12.56 -0.61 13.73
CA GLY A 143 -11.36 0.14 14.11
C GLY A 143 -10.99 -0.07 15.58
N TYR A 144 -9.75 -0.47 15.86
CA TYR A 144 -9.24 -0.67 17.21
C TYR A 144 -8.32 0.49 17.63
N LYS A 145 -8.65 1.11 18.78
CA LYS A 145 -7.83 2.15 19.42
C LYS A 145 -7.21 1.59 20.68
N ALA A 146 -5.92 1.88 20.92
CA ALA A 146 -5.28 1.50 22.18
C ALA A 146 -6.03 2.13 23.36
N PRO A 147 -6.31 1.36 24.44
CA PRO A 147 -6.92 1.94 25.63
C PRO A 147 -5.98 2.98 26.25
N ALA A 148 -6.54 4.09 26.73
CA ALA A 148 -5.78 5.25 27.23
C ALA A 148 -4.76 4.91 28.35
N LYS A 149 -4.91 3.77 29.04
CA LYS A 149 -3.96 3.30 30.07
C LYS A 149 -2.66 2.72 29.48
N LEU A 150 -2.66 2.23 28.25
CA LEU A 150 -1.48 1.67 27.57
C LEU A 150 -0.69 2.73 26.78
N ALA A 151 -1.32 3.86 26.40
CA ALA A 151 -0.67 4.96 25.69
C ALA A 151 0.40 5.72 26.51
N ARG A 152 0.51 5.45 27.83
CA ARG A 152 1.52 6.05 28.71
C ARG A 152 2.88 5.37 28.66
N PHE A 153 3.00 4.19 28.05
CA PHE A 153 4.29 3.57 27.78
C PHE A 153 4.84 4.07 26.43
N ARG A 154 4.87 5.39 26.25
CA ARG A 154 5.77 5.97 25.26
C ARG A 154 7.16 5.80 25.83
N CYS A 155 8.05 5.16 25.08
CA CYS A 155 9.47 5.11 25.39
C CYS A 155 9.99 6.56 25.42
N GLU A 156 9.96 7.18 26.60
CA GLU A 156 10.87 8.27 26.92
C GLU A 156 12.24 7.62 27.04
N SER A 157 12.91 7.43 25.90
CA SER A 157 14.37 7.39 25.88
C SER A 157 14.85 8.78 26.28
N GLN A 158 14.81 9.09 27.57
CA GLN A 158 15.58 10.18 28.13
C GLN A 158 17.05 9.90 27.79
N PRO A 159 17.78 10.83 27.17
CA PRO A 159 19.21 10.66 27.00
C PRO A 159 19.83 10.62 28.40
N VAL A 160 20.28 9.44 28.82
CA VAL A 160 21.09 9.29 30.03
C VAL A 160 22.34 10.13 29.80
N ARG A 161 22.43 11.28 30.49
CA ARG A 161 23.69 12.03 30.58
C ARG A 161 24.64 11.19 31.41
N ILE A 162 25.47 10.41 30.72
CA ILE A 162 26.63 9.78 31.33
C ILE A 162 27.56 10.94 31.72
N LYS A 163 27.71 11.18 33.02
CA LYS A 163 28.87 11.94 33.50
C LYS A 163 30.07 11.03 33.28
N GLU A 164 30.85 11.37 32.26
CA GLU A 164 32.14 10.80 31.99
C GLU A 164 32.98 10.94 33.25
N ASN A 165 33.23 9.82 33.93
CA ASN A 165 34.21 9.75 34.98
C ASN A 165 35.07 8.54 34.65
N ASP A 166 36.28 8.83 34.20
CA ASP A 166 37.29 7.86 33.82
C ASP A 166 37.60 6.92 34.99
N ASN A 167 37.10 5.69 34.95
CA ASN A 167 37.90 4.48 35.11
C ASN A 167 37.03 3.21 35.17
N GLN A 168 37.41 2.23 34.35
CA GLN A 168 37.14 0.78 34.41
C GLN A 168 36.07 0.17 33.47
N PRO A 169 36.33 -1.07 32.97
CA PRO A 169 35.92 -1.51 31.64
C PRO A 169 34.54 -2.18 31.63
N ILE A 170 33.82 -1.94 30.53
CA ILE A 170 32.47 -2.43 30.29
C ILE A 170 32.54 -3.88 29.77
N HIS A 171 32.14 -4.84 30.61
CA HIS A 171 31.46 -6.04 30.15
C HIS A 171 30.07 -6.07 30.79
N LYS A 172 29.04 -5.67 30.05
CA LYS A 172 27.64 -5.96 30.44
C LYS A 172 26.87 -6.49 29.24
N LEU A 173 26.63 -7.81 29.28
CA LEU A 173 25.59 -8.48 28.53
C LEU A 173 24.25 -7.80 28.83
N ALA A 174 23.47 -7.50 27.80
CA ALA A 174 22.08 -7.12 27.95
C ALA A 174 21.27 -8.38 28.30
N HIS A 175 20.77 -8.46 29.53
CA HIS A 175 19.75 -9.42 29.91
C HIS A 175 18.39 -8.93 29.36
N MET A 176 17.81 -9.69 28.44
CA MET A 176 16.41 -9.59 28.06
C MET A 176 15.57 -10.32 29.11
N GLU A 177 14.76 -9.60 29.88
CA GLU A 177 13.69 -10.22 30.67
C GLU A 177 12.34 -9.93 30.00
N VAL A 178 11.70 -11.00 29.52
CA VAL A 178 10.32 -11.04 29.06
C VAL A 178 9.45 -11.31 30.29
N PHE A 179 8.60 -10.37 30.69
CA PHE A 179 7.55 -10.65 31.67
C PHE A 179 6.21 -10.84 30.97
N ALA A 180 5.73 -12.09 31.00
CA ALA A 180 4.35 -12.47 30.69
C ALA A 180 3.45 -12.14 31.89
N GLY A 181 2.45 -11.29 31.70
CA GLY A 181 1.46 -10.94 32.73
C GLY A 181 0.23 -11.84 32.65
N SER A 182 0.14 -12.81 33.57
CA SER A 182 -1.07 -13.57 33.91
C SER A 182 -1.87 -12.81 34.98
N TYR A 183 -3.18 -12.66 34.81
CA TYR A 183 -4.07 -12.21 35.88
C TYR A 183 -5.11 -13.30 36.16
N ALA A 184 -4.96 -13.94 37.33
CA ALA A 184 -5.95 -14.80 37.95
C ALA A 184 -6.56 -14.09 39.17
N GLY A 185 -7.89 -14.08 39.21
CA GLY A 185 -8.75 -14.31 40.37
C GLY A 185 -8.59 -13.50 41.66
N TRP A 186 -9.65 -12.77 42.02
CA TRP A 186 -10.04 -12.54 43.41
C TRP A 186 -11.53 -12.86 43.57
N LEU A 187 -11.81 -13.90 44.35
CA LEU A 187 -13.04 -14.07 45.14
C LEU A 187 -12.70 -13.65 46.57
#